data_AF-A0A9D4E2L0-F1
#
_entry.id   AF-A0A9D4E2L0-F1
#
_cell.length_a   1.000
_cell.length_b   1.000
_cell.length_c   1.000
_cell.angle_alpha   90.00
_cell.angle_beta   90.00
_cell.angle_gamma   90.00
#
_symmetry.space_group_name_H-M   'P 1'
#
loop_
_entity.id
_entity.type
_entity.pdbx_description
1 polymer ?
#
loop_
_entity_poly.entity_id
_entity_poly.type
_entity_poly.pdbx_seq_one_letter_code
_entity_poly.pdbx_strand_id
1 'polypeptide(L)'
;MNKKAYSVPGLKNYFVSRLAKMASERGLKLAGWEDGFWDGYDPLPVEDLNRQGEVYVNPWNNIWEWGSGSNAYKYANAGYKVLHFFV
;
A
#
# COMPACT_ATOMS: atom_id res chain seq x y z
N MET A 1 21.26 -13.98 -8.94
CA MET A 1 19.88 -13.55 -9.29
C MET A 1 19.01 -13.58 -8.04
N ASN A 2 18.33 -12.48 -7.71
CA ASN A 2 17.61 -12.33 -6.45
C ASN A 2 16.24 -13.07 -6.51
N LYS A 3 16.15 -14.25 -5.88
CA LYS A 3 14.95 -15.12 -5.91
C LYS A 3 13.68 -14.45 -5.35
N LYS A 4 13.81 -13.40 -4.53
CA LYS A 4 12.67 -12.63 -4.01
C LYS A 4 11.86 -11.92 -5.10
N ALA A 5 12.47 -11.56 -6.23
CA ALA A 5 11.78 -10.82 -7.30
C ALA A 5 10.71 -11.64 -8.05
N TYR A 6 10.75 -12.97 -7.95
CA TYR A 6 9.84 -13.88 -8.67
C TYR A 6 8.85 -14.63 -7.75
N SER A 7 8.82 -14.30 -6.46
CA SER A 7 7.77 -14.82 -5.57
C SER A 7 6.47 -14.06 -5.82
N VAL A 8 5.32 -14.65 -5.48
CA VAL A 8 4.02 -13.97 -5.57
C VAL A 8 4.02 -12.63 -4.80
N PRO A 9 4.55 -12.54 -3.56
CA PRO A 9 4.71 -11.25 -2.87
C PRO A 9 5.64 -10.27 -3.60
N GLY A 10 6.76 -10.76 -4.14
CA GLY A 10 7.71 -9.93 -4.88
C GLY A 10 7.12 -9.31 -6.15
N LEU A 11 6.27 -10.07 -6.87
CA LEU A 11 5.55 -9.57 -8.04
C LEU A 11 4.57 -8.47 -7.68
N LYS A 12 3.88 -8.58 -6.53
CA LYS A 12 2.96 -7.54 -6.05
C LYS A 12 3.70 -6.24 -5.74
N ASN A 13 4.77 -6.31 -4.95
CA ASN A 13 5.56 -5.12 -4.60
C ASN A 13 6.16 -4.48 -5.86
N TYR A 14 6.67 -5.30 -6.80
CA TYR A 14 7.17 -4.81 -8.08
C TYR A 14 6.08 -4.10 -8.89
N PHE A 15 4.89 -4.68 -8.99
CA PHE A 15 3.77 -4.09 -9.72
C PHE A 15 3.37 -2.74 -9.12
N VAL A 16 3.21 -2.66 -7.81
CA VAL A 16 2.82 -1.42 -7.12
C VAL A 16 3.89 -0.35 -7.25
N SER A 17 5.17 -0.68 -7.06
CA SER A 17 6.26 0.29 -7.24
C SER A 17 6.38 0.79 -8.68
N ARG A 18 6.14 -0.07 -9.67
CA ARG A 18 6.09 0.33 -11.10
C ARG A 18 4.91 1.24 -11.40
N LEU A 19 3.72 0.93 -10.87
CA LEU A 19 2.52 1.74 -11.05
C LEU A 19 2.67 3.11 -10.38
N ALA A 20 3.21 3.13 -9.16
CA ALA A 20 3.47 4.36 -8.40
C ALA A 20 4.43 5.30 -9.14
N LYS A 21 5.51 4.74 -9.72
CA LYS A 21 6.45 5.48 -10.57
C LYS A 21 5.75 6.10 -11.78
N MET A 22 4.97 5.30 -12.51
CA MET A 22 4.26 5.76 -13.71
C MET A 22 3.21 6.84 -13.40
N ALA A 23 2.51 6.73 -12.28
CA ALA A 23 1.56 7.74 -11.81
C ALA A 23 2.30 9.05 -11.47
N SER A 24 3.38 8.95 -10.70
CA SER A 24 4.19 10.10 -10.31
C SER A 24 4.81 10.83 -11.50
N GLU A 25 5.33 10.12 -12.50
CA GLU A 25 5.85 10.70 -13.75
C GLU A 25 4.80 11.51 -14.52
N ARG A 26 3.51 11.28 -14.25
CA ARG A 26 2.37 11.98 -14.85
C ARG A 26 1.75 13.02 -13.93
N GLY A 27 2.36 13.29 -12.77
CA GLY A 27 1.80 14.20 -11.76
C GLY A 27 0.53 13.67 -11.09
N LEU A 28 0.27 12.37 -11.17
CA LEU A 28 -0.89 11.73 -10.56
C LEU A 28 -0.54 11.18 -9.18
N LYS A 29 -1.50 11.29 -8.25
CA LYS A 29 -1.44 10.61 -6.95
C LYS A 29 -1.94 9.17 -7.10
N LEU A 30 -1.37 8.25 -6.32
CA LEU A 30 -1.79 6.85 -6.32
C LEU A 30 -2.86 6.64 -5.25
N ALA A 31 -3.91 5.89 -5.57
CA ALA A 31 -4.91 5.42 -4.62
C ALA A 31 -5.26 3.96 -4.90
N GLY A 32 -5.60 3.19 -3.87
CA GLY A 32 -6.01 1.79 -4.04
C GLY A 32 -6.60 1.17 -2.79
N TRP A 33 -7.06 -0.07 -2.94
CA TRP A 33 -7.49 -0.92 -1.81
C TRP A 33 -6.28 -1.51 -1.08
N GLU A 34 -6.42 -1.74 0.22
CA GLU A 34 -5.31 -2.15 1.09
C GLU A 34 -4.57 -3.43 0.65
N ASP A 35 -5.27 -4.39 0.02
CA ASP A 35 -4.71 -5.66 -0.46
C ASP A 35 -3.47 -5.49 -1.34
N GLY A 36 -3.46 -4.42 -2.15
CA GLY A 36 -2.36 -4.08 -3.03
C GLY A 36 -1.10 -3.66 -2.27
N PHE A 37 -1.23 -3.15 -1.05
CA PHE A 37 -0.16 -2.47 -0.32
C PHE A 37 0.41 -3.27 0.85
N TRP A 38 -0.14 -4.45 1.18
CA TRP A 38 0.43 -5.30 2.22
C TRP A 38 1.77 -5.93 1.80
N ASP A 39 2.74 -6.01 2.71
CA ASP A 39 3.92 -6.89 2.59
C ASP A 39 3.97 -7.83 3.79
N GLY A 40 3.38 -9.01 3.65
CA GLY A 40 3.14 -9.91 4.78
C GLY A 40 2.02 -9.37 5.69
N TYR A 41 2.36 -9.04 6.94
CA TYR A 41 1.42 -8.60 7.97
C TYR A 41 1.44 -7.08 8.22
N ASP A 42 2.31 -6.35 7.52
CA ASP A 42 2.50 -4.91 7.65
C ASP A 42 2.43 -4.22 6.27
N PRO A 43 2.02 -2.95 6.19
CA PRO A 43 2.01 -2.24 4.92
C PRO A 43 3.43 -2.07 4.35
N LEU A 44 3.56 -2.15 3.04
CA LEU A 44 4.75 -1.72 2.32
C LEU A 44 4.97 -0.22 2.59
N PRO A 45 6.12 0.20 3.16
CA PRO A 45 6.38 1.61 3.44
C PRO A 45 6.26 2.46 2.18
N VAL A 46 5.62 3.62 2.31
CA VAL A 46 5.44 4.55 1.18
C VAL A 46 6.78 5.04 0.61
N GLU A 47 7.80 5.17 1.46
CA GLU A 47 9.16 5.55 1.08
C GLU A 47 9.87 4.52 0.20
N ASP A 48 9.45 3.24 0.27
CA ASP A 48 9.95 2.17 -0.60
C ASP A 48 9.29 2.19 -1.99
N LEU A 49 8.24 3.00 -2.18
CA LEU A 49 7.63 3.22 -3.50
C LEU A 49 8.48 4.23 -4.28
N ASN A 50 8.89 3.85 -5.49
CA ASN A 50 9.65 4.70 -6.40
C ASN A 50 8.76 5.81 -7.01
N ARG A 51 8.32 6.78 -6.20
CA ARG A 51 7.30 7.77 -6.58
C ARG A 51 7.47 9.10 -5.83
N GLN A 52 6.89 10.16 -6.38
CA GLN A 52 6.70 11.46 -5.74
C GLN A 52 5.21 11.67 -5.40
N GLY A 53 4.92 12.41 -4.33
CA GLY A 53 3.55 12.78 -3.96
C GLY A 53 2.95 11.96 -2.81
N GLU A 54 1.64 11.83 -2.77
CA GLU A 54 0.91 11.09 -1.71
C GLU A 54 0.39 9.76 -2.27
N VAL A 55 0.27 8.74 -1.40
CA VAL A 55 -0.46 7.49 -1.72
C VAL A 55 -1.64 7.41 -0.78
N TYR A 56 -2.82 7.22 -1.34
CA TYR A 56 -4.05 7.00 -0.60
C TYR A 56 -4.36 5.51 -0.52
N VAL A 57 -4.94 5.10 0.61
CA VAL A 57 -5.36 3.72 0.82
C VAL A 57 -6.78 3.67 1.36
N ASN A 58 -7.56 2.74 0.85
CA ASN A 58 -8.86 2.34 1.39
C ASN A 58 -8.70 1.04 2.21
N PRO A 59 -8.58 1.12 3.55
CA PRO A 59 -8.54 -0.05 4.42
C PRO A 59 -9.96 -0.55 4.71
N TRP A 60 -10.51 -1.32 3.77
CA TRP A 60 -11.88 -1.83 3.84
C TRP A 60 -12.08 -2.89 4.92
N ASN A 61 -11.00 -3.56 5.33
CA ASN A 61 -10.98 -4.59 6.35
C ASN A 61 -10.61 -4.05 7.74
N ASN A 62 -10.80 -2.75 8.00
CA ASN A 62 -10.53 -2.14 9.30
C ASN A 62 -11.66 -2.42 10.33
N ILE A 63 -12.08 -3.68 10.44
CA ILE A 63 -13.20 -4.13 11.28
C ILE A 63 -12.65 -4.63 12.61
N TRP A 64 -13.13 -4.06 13.73
CA TRP A 64 -12.60 -4.39 15.05
C TRP A 64 -12.95 -5.82 15.48
N GLU A 65 -14.14 -6.32 15.12
CA GLU A 65 -14.62 -7.67 15.42
C GLU A 65 -13.75 -8.76 14.79
N TRP A 66 -13.04 -8.42 13.71
CA TRP A 66 -12.14 -9.32 13.00
C TRP A 66 -10.68 -9.14 13.43
N GLY A 67 -10.42 -8.41 14.52
CA GLY A 67 -9.09 -8.12 15.02
C GLY A 67 -8.26 -7.18 14.12
N SER A 68 -8.90 -6.55 13.12
CA SER A 68 -8.23 -5.77 12.07
C SER A 68 -8.47 -4.25 12.20
N GLY A 69 -9.10 -3.80 13.30
CA GLY A 69 -9.38 -2.38 13.57
C GLY A 69 -8.15 -1.47 13.71
N SER A 70 -6.93 -2.04 13.70
CA SER A 70 -5.67 -1.30 13.71
C SER A 70 -5.05 -1.09 12.32
N ASN A 71 -5.61 -1.66 11.25
CA ASN A 71 -5.03 -1.60 9.90
C ASN A 71 -4.90 -0.15 9.40
N ALA A 72 -5.92 0.68 9.60
CA ALA A 72 -5.87 2.10 9.28
C ALA A 72 -4.68 2.80 9.98
N TYR A 73 -4.42 2.48 11.25
CA TYR A 73 -3.27 3.02 11.97
C TYR A 73 -1.93 2.53 11.41
N LYS A 74 -1.82 1.24 11.05
CA LYS A 74 -0.62 0.72 10.40
C LYS A 74 -0.31 1.44 9.09
N TYR A 75 -1.34 1.68 8.27
CA TYR A 75 -1.19 2.41 7.02
C TYR A 75 -0.78 3.87 7.23
N ALA A 76 -1.39 4.56 8.19
CA ALA A 76 -1.01 5.93 8.52
C ALA A 76 0.48 6.01 8.95
N ASN A 77 0.93 5.06 9.78
CA ASN A 77 2.32 4.99 10.24
C ASN A 77 3.30 4.62 9.12
N ALA A 78 2.85 3.88 8.10
CA ALA A 78 3.65 3.57 6.91
C ALA A 78 3.67 4.71 5.86
N GLY A 79 3.07 5.86 6.15
CA GLY A 79 3.10 7.06 5.32
C GLY A 79 1.95 7.21 4.32
N TYR A 80 0.92 6.36 4.40
CA TYR A 80 -0.26 6.45 3.54
C TYR A 80 -1.24 7.52 4.04
N LYS A 81 -1.97 8.12 3.10
CA LYS A 81 -3.17 8.91 3.37
C LYS A 81 -4.37 7.96 3.45
N VAL A 82 -4.79 7.66 4.67
CA VAL A 82 -5.91 6.75 4.91
C VAL A 82 -7.21 7.45 4.53
N LEU A 83 -7.94 6.85 3.59
CA LEU A 83 -9.29 7.24 3.25
C LEU A 83 -10.24 6.59 4.26
N HIS A 84 -10.98 7.42 5.00
CA HIS A 84 -11.89 6.94 6.02
C HIS A 84 -13.14 6.33 5.37
N PHE A 85 -13.35 5.04 5.59
CA PHE A 85 -14.64 4.38 5.37
C PHE A 85 -15.17 3.93 6.73
N PHE A 86 -16.37 4.39 7.09
CA PHE A 86 -17.10 3.84 8.23
C PHE A 86 -17.46 2.38 7.89
N VAL A 87 -16.97 1.45 8.70
CA VAL A 87 -17.55 0.12 8.89
C VAL A 87 -17.96 -0.01 10.33
#